data_AF-A0A960XT53-F1
#
_entry.id   AF-A0A960XT53-F1
#
_cell.length_a   1.000
_cell.length_b   1.000
_cell.length_c   1.000
_cell.angle_alpha   90.00
_cell.angle_beta   90.00
_cell.angle_gamma   90.00
#
_symmetry.space_group_name_H-M   'P 1'
#
loop_
_entity.id
_entity.type
_entity.pdbx_description
1 polymer ?
#
loop_
_entity_poly.entity_id
_entity_poly.type
_entity_poly.pdbx_seq_one_letter_code
_entity_poly.pdbx_strand_id
1 'polypeptide(L)'
;ASFFAQVKRKPAEDPRERIVFDGGGELQHPVSKQNMAPRFLGGEAPDLKGKTRRQALAAWFASPENPWFARNVANIVWSQYFGIGIVEPVDDVRVSNPPSNPELLDELAKRLVSYDFDVRRLVRDICNSRTYQLSTRTNDTNSTDERNFSHALVRRVRAEVLLDCISRVTGAPNKFKGLPLGSRAVEIADGNTSTYFLTTFGRATRTTVCSCEVKMEPNLSQALHLLNGDTVQQRIRQGKVVENLLQQNTPPPDIIRHLYLATLTREPTDMEMEKLLTAVPAGKDKNATREALEDIFWALLNSKEFIFNH
;
A
#
# COMPACT_ATOMS: atom_id res chain seq x y z
N ALA A 1 11.58 -4.86 -28.10
CA ALA A 1 10.66 -5.69 -28.92
C ALA A 1 11.28 -7.03 -29.34
N SER A 2 12.47 -7.06 -29.95
CA SER A 2 13.09 -8.32 -30.46
C SER A 2 13.27 -9.44 -29.42
N PHE A 3 13.52 -9.13 -28.15
CA PHE A 3 13.55 -10.14 -27.07
C PHE A 3 12.26 -10.97 -26.94
N PHE A 4 11.11 -10.38 -27.27
CA PHE A 4 9.80 -11.03 -27.16
C PHE A 4 9.36 -11.72 -28.45
N ALA A 5 10.12 -11.58 -29.55
CA ALA A 5 9.76 -12.16 -30.85
C ALA A 5 9.63 -13.69 -30.84
N GLN A 6 10.33 -14.34 -29.91
CA GLN A 6 10.34 -15.78 -29.71
C GLN A 6 9.33 -16.25 -28.65
N VAL A 7 8.66 -15.33 -27.95
CA VAL A 7 7.70 -15.70 -26.90
C VAL A 7 6.37 -16.11 -27.53
N LYS A 8 6.00 -17.37 -27.35
CA LYS A 8 4.75 -17.95 -27.87
C LYS A 8 3.85 -18.38 -26.72
N ARG A 9 2.55 -18.54 -27.02
CA ARG A 9 1.52 -18.94 -26.05
C ARG A 9 0.70 -20.08 -26.64
N LYS A 10 0.41 -21.10 -25.83
CA LYS A 10 -0.52 -22.19 -26.17
C LYS A 10 -1.47 -22.47 -24.99
N PRO A 11 -2.69 -22.99 -25.22
CA PRO A 11 -3.55 -23.42 -24.12
C PRO A 11 -2.88 -24.56 -23.34
N ALA A 12 -3.12 -24.60 -22.03
CA ALA A 12 -2.80 -25.76 -21.20
C ALA A 12 -3.94 -26.79 -21.24
N GLU A 13 -3.82 -27.86 -20.45
CA GLU A 13 -4.91 -28.83 -20.25
C GLU A 13 -6.09 -28.22 -19.49
N ASP A 14 -5.83 -27.35 -18.49
CA ASP A 14 -6.87 -26.51 -17.90
C ASP A 14 -7.15 -25.30 -18.82
N PRO A 15 -8.40 -25.09 -19.29
CA PRO A 15 -8.76 -23.96 -20.13
C PRO A 15 -8.49 -22.57 -19.53
N ARG A 16 -8.31 -22.49 -18.21
CA ARG A 16 -7.98 -21.25 -17.48
C ARG A 16 -6.49 -20.94 -17.49
N GLU A 17 -5.66 -21.89 -17.91
CA GLU A 17 -4.21 -21.76 -17.92
C GLU A 17 -3.66 -21.56 -19.34
N ARG A 18 -2.56 -20.78 -19.43
CA ARG A 18 -1.83 -20.56 -20.69
C ARG A 18 -0.36 -20.87 -20.47
N ILE A 19 0.19 -21.74 -21.33
CA ILE A 19 1.61 -22.05 -21.33
C ILE A 19 2.31 -21.00 -22.19
N VAL A 20 3.26 -20.28 -21.57
CA VAL A 20 4.18 -19.38 -22.24
C VAL A 20 5.49 -20.11 -22.47
N PHE A 21 5.97 -20.17 -23.72
CA PHE A 21 7.19 -20.89 -24.07
C PHE A 21 8.03 -20.12 -25.08
N ASP A 22 9.32 -20.47 -25.14
CA ASP A 22 10.26 -19.93 -26.12
C ASP A 22 10.17 -20.77 -27.40
N GLY A 23 9.75 -20.16 -28.50
CA GLY A 23 9.72 -20.76 -29.83
C GLY A 23 10.73 -20.10 -30.78
N GLY A 24 10.54 -20.26 -32.08
CA GLY A 24 11.28 -19.54 -33.11
C GLY A 24 10.60 -18.25 -33.55
N GLY A 25 11.38 -17.35 -34.14
CA GLY A 25 10.88 -16.12 -34.75
C GLY A 25 11.90 -14.97 -34.71
N GLU A 26 11.79 -14.08 -35.68
CA GLU A 26 12.52 -12.81 -35.73
C GLU A 26 11.56 -11.66 -35.92
N LEU A 27 11.94 -10.49 -35.39
CA LEU A 27 11.22 -9.25 -35.63
C LEU A 27 11.94 -8.50 -36.76
N GLN A 28 11.25 -8.19 -37.84
CA GLN A 28 11.80 -7.36 -38.91
C GLN A 28 11.60 -5.88 -38.60
N HIS A 29 12.61 -5.08 -38.93
CA HIS A 29 12.47 -3.63 -38.89
C HIS A 29 11.42 -3.17 -39.93
N PRO A 30 10.42 -2.33 -39.56
CA PRO A 30 9.30 -2.00 -40.45
C PRO A 30 9.72 -1.43 -41.81
N VAL A 31 10.79 -0.61 -41.81
CA VAL A 31 11.34 0.05 -43.01
C VAL A 31 12.37 -0.81 -43.73
N SER A 32 13.53 -1.07 -43.12
CA SER A 32 14.63 -1.82 -43.77
C SER A 32 14.36 -3.31 -43.99
N LYS A 33 13.29 -3.89 -43.42
CA LYS A 33 12.94 -5.33 -43.47
C LYS A 33 14.00 -6.29 -42.93
N GLN A 34 15.10 -5.77 -42.37
CA GLN A 34 16.15 -6.59 -41.78
C GLN A 34 15.71 -7.16 -40.44
N ASN A 35 16.20 -8.38 -40.13
CA ASN A 35 15.99 -9.00 -38.83
C ASN A 35 16.67 -8.18 -37.73
N MET A 36 15.92 -7.82 -36.70
CA MET A 36 16.43 -7.08 -35.56
C MET A 36 16.93 -8.05 -34.50
N ALA A 37 18.26 -8.09 -34.29
CA ALA A 37 18.83 -8.79 -33.14
C ALA A 37 18.36 -8.15 -31.81
N PRO A 38 18.20 -8.93 -30.73
CA PRO A 38 17.90 -8.38 -29.42
C PRO A 38 19.06 -7.52 -28.93
N ARG A 39 18.75 -6.41 -28.26
CA ARG A 39 19.71 -5.54 -27.58
C ARG A 39 19.09 -5.05 -26.29
N PHE A 40 19.88 -5.01 -25.22
CA PHE A 40 19.45 -4.41 -23.97
C PHE A 40 19.11 -2.93 -24.17
N LEU A 41 18.24 -2.39 -23.31
CA LEU A 41 17.89 -0.99 -23.37
C LEU A 41 19.17 -0.16 -23.17
N GLY A 42 19.52 0.69 -24.15
CA GLY A 42 20.76 1.50 -24.08
C GLY A 42 22.06 0.72 -23.97
N GLY A 43 22.06 -0.60 -24.23
CA GLY A 43 23.20 -1.48 -23.98
C GLY A 43 23.56 -2.38 -25.15
N GLU A 44 24.44 -3.35 -24.87
CA GLU A 44 24.97 -4.28 -25.86
C GLU A 44 23.97 -5.39 -26.25
N ALA A 45 24.37 -6.18 -27.25
CA ALA A 45 23.64 -7.41 -27.59
C ALA A 45 23.88 -8.47 -26.50
N PRO A 46 22.85 -9.24 -26.11
CA PRO A 46 23.00 -10.31 -25.14
C PRO A 46 23.85 -11.46 -25.72
N ASP A 47 24.63 -12.13 -24.88
CA ASP A 47 25.17 -13.44 -25.21
C ASP A 47 24.05 -14.49 -25.13
N LEU A 48 23.75 -15.11 -26.27
CA LEU A 48 22.69 -16.10 -26.41
C LEU A 48 23.22 -17.54 -26.49
N LYS A 49 24.53 -17.77 -26.31
CA LYS A 49 25.08 -19.14 -26.36
C LYS A 49 24.42 -20.03 -25.31
N GLY A 50 23.61 -20.98 -25.77
CA GLY A 50 22.89 -21.94 -24.93
C GLY A 50 21.74 -21.36 -24.09
N LYS A 51 21.33 -20.09 -24.33
CA LYS A 51 20.26 -19.42 -23.58
C LYS A 51 19.17 -18.90 -24.51
N THR A 52 17.92 -18.94 -24.06
CA THR A 52 16.83 -18.28 -24.80
C THR A 52 16.91 -16.76 -24.62
N ARG A 53 16.32 -16.00 -25.56
CA ARG A 53 16.25 -14.53 -25.45
C ARG A 53 15.60 -14.07 -24.14
N ARG A 54 14.56 -14.80 -23.70
CA ARG A 54 13.86 -14.53 -22.45
C ARG A 54 14.74 -14.79 -21.22
N GLN A 55 15.53 -15.87 -21.22
CA GLN A 55 16.49 -16.14 -20.15
C GLN A 55 17.57 -15.06 -20.09
N ALA A 56 18.14 -14.67 -21.22
CA ALA A 56 19.15 -13.61 -21.28
C ALA A 56 18.59 -12.26 -20.80
N LEU A 57 17.36 -11.91 -21.22
CA LEU A 57 16.70 -10.70 -20.75
C LEU A 57 16.41 -10.74 -19.25
N ALA A 58 15.86 -11.85 -18.74
CA ALA A 58 15.53 -11.99 -17.33
C ALA A 58 16.76 -11.89 -16.44
N ALA A 59 17.88 -12.52 -16.85
CA ALA A 59 19.15 -12.43 -16.15
C ALA A 59 19.66 -10.99 -16.08
N TRP A 60 19.60 -10.24 -17.17
CA TRP A 60 20.01 -8.84 -17.19
C TRP A 60 19.04 -7.91 -16.44
N PHE A 61 17.74 -8.20 -16.46
CA PHE A 61 16.73 -7.27 -15.95
C PHE A 61 16.92 -6.96 -14.46
N ALA A 62 17.18 -7.99 -13.65
CA ALA A 62 17.48 -7.88 -12.22
C ALA A 62 18.98 -7.99 -11.92
N SER A 63 19.83 -7.55 -12.85
CA SER A 63 21.27 -7.57 -12.69
C SER A 63 21.81 -6.25 -12.15
N PRO A 64 22.97 -6.25 -11.44
CA PRO A 64 23.69 -5.03 -11.08
C PRO A 64 24.07 -4.16 -12.29
N GLU A 65 24.24 -4.77 -13.47
CA GLU A 65 24.61 -4.09 -14.71
C GLU A 65 23.44 -3.30 -15.32
N ASN A 66 22.20 -3.52 -14.87
CA ASN A 66 21.06 -2.70 -15.26
C ASN A 66 20.94 -1.47 -14.33
N PRO A 67 21.30 -0.27 -14.79
CA PRO A 67 21.33 0.92 -13.93
C PRO A 67 19.94 1.42 -13.53
N TRP A 68 18.87 0.95 -14.18
CA TRP A 68 17.51 1.44 -13.98
C TRP A 68 16.73 0.61 -12.98
N PHE A 69 16.96 -0.70 -12.94
CA PHE A 69 16.13 -1.61 -12.14
C PHE A 69 16.21 -1.30 -10.65
N ALA A 70 17.42 -1.25 -10.09
CA ALA A 70 17.62 -0.99 -8.67
C ALA A 70 17.10 0.40 -8.27
N ARG A 71 17.35 1.44 -9.08
CA ARG A 71 16.83 2.80 -8.86
C ARG A 71 15.30 2.81 -8.85
N ASN A 72 14.66 2.19 -9.84
CA ASN A 72 13.20 2.18 -9.93
C ASN A 72 12.56 1.42 -8.75
N VAL A 73 13.10 0.24 -8.41
CA VAL A 73 12.61 -0.53 -7.26
C VAL A 73 12.81 0.24 -5.96
N ALA A 74 13.97 0.85 -5.74
CA ALA A 74 14.23 1.69 -4.58
C ALA A 74 13.24 2.86 -4.47
N ASN A 75 12.95 3.54 -5.59
CA ASN A 75 11.98 4.62 -5.64
C ASN A 75 10.54 4.17 -5.33
N ILE A 76 10.12 3.02 -5.86
CA ILE A 76 8.80 2.43 -5.56
C ILE A 76 8.70 2.06 -4.09
N VAL A 77 9.73 1.42 -3.52
CA VAL A 77 9.75 1.08 -2.10
C VAL A 77 9.68 2.35 -1.25
N TRP A 78 10.52 3.35 -1.56
CA TRP A 78 10.50 4.65 -0.88
C TRP A 78 9.10 5.28 -0.88
N SER A 79 8.43 5.34 -2.03
CA SER A 79 7.10 5.95 -2.12
C SER A 79 6.02 5.24 -1.31
N GLN A 80 6.13 3.92 -1.07
CA GLN A 80 5.18 3.22 -0.21
C GLN A 80 5.24 3.72 1.25
N TYR A 81 6.42 4.16 1.69
CA TYR A 81 6.65 4.62 3.06
C TYR A 81 6.41 6.13 3.20
N PHE A 82 6.87 6.93 2.23
CA PHE A 82 6.76 8.40 2.27
C PHE A 82 5.49 8.95 1.59
N GLY A 83 4.76 8.15 0.82
CA GLY A 83 3.59 8.59 0.05
C GLY A 83 3.92 9.25 -1.29
N ILE A 84 5.16 9.70 -1.47
CA ILE A 84 5.71 10.27 -2.71
C ILE A 84 7.09 9.65 -3.00
N GLY A 85 7.43 9.49 -4.28
CA GLY A 85 8.74 9.04 -4.71
C GLY A 85 9.81 10.13 -4.67
N ILE A 86 11.08 9.71 -4.71
CA ILE A 86 12.21 10.59 -5.02
C ILE A 86 12.09 11.07 -6.47
N VAL A 87 11.65 10.18 -7.37
CA VAL A 87 11.04 10.53 -8.66
C VAL A 87 9.54 10.37 -8.51
N GLU A 88 8.78 11.42 -8.80
CA GLU A 88 7.32 11.45 -8.68
C GLU A 88 6.70 11.99 -9.98
N PRO A 89 5.72 11.31 -10.60
CA PRO A 89 5.22 9.97 -10.28
C PRO A 89 6.27 8.86 -10.37
N VAL A 90 6.11 7.81 -9.55
CA VAL A 90 7.11 6.73 -9.46
C VAL A 90 7.33 5.94 -10.75
N ASP A 91 6.32 5.88 -11.62
CA ASP A 91 6.35 5.20 -12.91
C ASP A 91 6.73 6.11 -14.08
N ASP A 92 6.97 7.41 -13.82
CA ASP A 92 7.26 8.44 -14.81
C ASP A 92 8.74 8.85 -14.81
N VAL A 93 9.60 7.85 -15.03
CA VAL A 93 11.06 8.02 -15.03
C VAL A 93 11.54 8.52 -16.39
N ARG A 94 11.88 9.80 -16.47
CA ARG A 94 12.38 10.46 -17.68
C ARG A 94 13.38 11.56 -17.35
N VAL A 95 14.21 11.94 -18.32
CA VAL A 95 15.22 13.01 -18.15
C VAL A 95 14.59 14.36 -17.75
N SER A 96 13.38 14.65 -18.25
CA SER A 96 12.61 15.84 -17.89
C SER A 96 11.86 15.74 -16.55
N ASN A 97 11.98 14.63 -15.83
CA ASN A 97 11.45 14.43 -14.47
C ASN A 97 12.58 13.88 -13.57
N PRO A 98 13.58 14.71 -13.23
CA PRO A 98 14.71 14.25 -12.45
C PRO A 98 14.29 13.92 -11.00
N PRO A 99 15.04 13.04 -10.32
CA PRO A 99 14.86 12.80 -8.90
C PRO A 99 15.05 14.09 -8.09
N SER A 100 14.25 14.28 -7.03
CA SER A 100 14.43 15.40 -6.09
C SER A 100 15.77 15.34 -5.37
N ASN A 101 16.30 14.14 -5.16
CA ASN A 101 17.61 13.89 -4.58
C ASN A 101 18.30 12.71 -5.32
N PRO A 102 19.08 12.99 -6.38
CA PRO A 102 19.78 11.96 -7.16
C PRO A 102 20.73 11.10 -6.32
N GLU A 103 21.48 11.72 -5.40
CA GLU A 103 22.47 11.06 -4.56
C GLU A 103 21.82 10.03 -3.62
N LEU A 104 20.68 10.39 -3.03
CA LEU A 104 19.89 9.48 -2.20
C LEU A 104 19.38 8.30 -3.02
N LEU A 105 18.80 8.55 -4.20
CA LEU A 105 18.29 7.48 -5.06
C LEU A 105 19.40 6.50 -5.47
N ASP A 106 20.59 7.03 -5.76
CA ASP A 106 21.77 6.24 -6.11
C ASP A 106 22.27 5.41 -4.95
N GLU A 107 22.30 5.97 -3.74
CA GLU A 107 22.69 5.24 -2.53
C GLU A 107 21.71 4.10 -2.21
N LEU A 108 20.40 4.34 -2.30
CA LEU A 108 19.40 3.29 -2.09
C LEU A 108 19.50 2.18 -3.14
N ALA A 109 19.76 2.54 -4.40
CA ALA A 109 19.98 1.57 -5.47
C ALA A 109 21.23 0.72 -5.23
N LYS A 110 22.35 1.34 -4.84
CA LYS A 110 23.59 0.64 -4.49
C LYS A 110 23.39 -0.33 -3.33
N ARG A 111 22.69 0.11 -2.28
CA ARG A 111 22.34 -0.74 -1.14
C ARG A 111 21.50 -1.94 -1.56
N LEU A 112 20.46 -1.71 -2.35
CA LEU A 112 19.60 -2.79 -2.84
C LEU A 112 20.39 -3.84 -3.64
N VAL A 113 21.32 -3.41 -4.51
CA VAL A 113 22.24 -4.31 -5.21
C VAL A 113 23.14 -5.06 -4.24
N SER A 114 23.75 -4.36 -3.26
CA SER A 114 24.62 -4.98 -2.25
C SER A 114 23.89 -5.97 -1.32
N TYR A 115 22.57 -5.87 -1.25
CA TYR A 115 21.69 -6.75 -0.48
C TYR A 115 21.16 -7.92 -1.31
N ASP A 116 21.68 -8.14 -2.52
CA ASP A 116 21.15 -9.13 -3.46
C ASP A 116 19.64 -8.94 -3.70
N PHE A 117 19.21 -7.68 -3.78
CA PHE A 117 17.82 -7.25 -3.94
C PHE A 117 16.88 -7.64 -2.77
N ASP A 118 17.41 -7.86 -1.56
CA ASP A 118 16.60 -8.02 -0.35
C ASP A 118 15.91 -6.70 0.05
N VAL A 119 14.66 -6.57 -0.40
CA VAL A 119 13.79 -5.42 -0.11
C VAL A 119 13.57 -5.24 1.39
N ARG A 120 13.61 -6.30 2.22
CA ARG A 120 13.37 -6.16 3.67
C ARG A 120 14.51 -5.40 4.35
N ARG A 121 15.75 -5.58 3.88
CA ARG A 121 16.90 -4.79 4.37
C ARG A 121 16.79 -3.33 3.97
N LEU A 122 16.39 -3.05 2.72
CA LEU A 122 16.16 -1.68 2.27
C LEU A 122 15.05 -0.99 3.08
N VAL A 123 13.95 -1.70 3.35
CA VAL A 123 12.86 -1.22 4.21
C VAL A 123 13.37 -0.90 5.61
N ARG A 124 14.21 -1.76 6.20
CA ARG A 124 14.81 -1.50 7.51
C ARG A 124 15.63 -0.22 7.51
N ASP A 125 16.46 0.00 6.48
CA ASP A 125 17.27 1.22 6.35
C ASP A 125 16.39 2.47 6.24
N ILE A 126 15.32 2.40 5.43
CA ILE A 126 14.36 3.50 5.30
C ILE A 126 13.71 3.80 6.64
N CYS A 127 13.14 2.80 7.32
CA CYS A 127 12.44 2.99 8.58
C CYS A 127 13.36 3.47 9.72
N ASN A 128 14.66 3.16 9.68
CA ASN A 128 15.64 3.63 10.66
C ASN A 128 16.29 4.97 10.27
N SER A 129 15.95 5.54 9.12
CA SER A 129 16.54 6.81 8.66
C SER A 129 16.00 8.00 9.47
N ARG A 130 16.83 9.03 9.64
CA ARG A 130 16.39 10.32 10.20
C ARG A 130 15.15 10.85 9.46
N THR A 131 15.17 10.76 8.12
CA THR A 131 14.11 11.27 7.24
C THR A 131 12.75 10.62 7.53
N TYR A 132 12.71 9.30 7.74
CA TYR A 132 11.47 8.61 8.07
C TYR A 132 10.97 8.92 9.49
N GLN A 133 11.88 9.27 10.40
CA GLN A 133 11.59 9.58 11.80
C GLN A 133 11.26 11.07 12.05
N LEU A 134 11.18 11.90 11.00
CA LEU A 134 10.83 13.31 11.14
C LEU A 134 9.36 13.47 11.58
N SER A 135 9.07 14.52 12.35
CA SER A 135 7.69 14.88 12.69
C SER A 135 6.96 15.51 11.51
N THR A 136 5.63 15.50 11.54
CA THR A 136 4.75 16.28 10.65
C THR A 136 4.74 17.78 10.95
N ARG A 137 5.33 18.22 12.08
CA ARG A 137 5.41 19.65 12.43
C ARG A 137 6.43 20.36 11.55
N THR A 138 5.96 21.41 10.88
CA THR A 138 6.78 22.28 10.05
C THR A 138 7.27 23.50 10.84
N ASN A 139 8.25 24.20 10.27
CA ASN A 139 8.67 25.54 10.66
C ASN A 139 8.50 26.50 9.46
N ASP A 140 8.83 27.77 9.66
CA ASP A 140 8.62 28.81 8.64
C ASP A 140 9.39 28.55 7.33
N THR A 141 10.49 27.80 7.38
CA THR A 141 11.37 27.55 6.22
C THR A 141 10.96 26.33 5.39
N ASN A 142 10.12 25.44 5.92
CA ASN A 142 9.79 24.17 5.28
C ASN A 142 8.29 23.85 5.20
N SER A 143 7.43 24.79 5.59
CA SER A 143 5.97 24.63 5.59
C SER A 143 5.36 24.31 4.22
N THR A 144 6.04 24.69 3.14
CA THR A 144 5.62 24.44 1.75
C THR A 144 6.42 23.35 1.05
N ASP A 145 7.30 22.64 1.77
CA ASP A 145 8.10 21.58 1.16
C ASP A 145 7.31 20.28 1.03
N GLU A 146 6.89 19.98 -0.19
CA GLU A 146 6.16 18.76 -0.52
C GLU A 146 7.02 17.73 -1.26
N ARG A 147 8.32 17.97 -1.44
CA ARG A 147 9.17 17.18 -2.35
C ARG A 147 10.51 16.73 -1.78
N ASN A 148 11.07 17.49 -0.84
CA ASN A 148 12.44 17.30 -0.37
C ASN A 148 12.52 16.59 1.00
N PHE A 149 11.39 16.07 1.48
CA PHE A 149 11.32 15.25 2.70
C PHE A 149 11.87 15.97 3.95
N SER A 150 11.68 17.29 4.05
CA SER A 150 12.11 18.07 5.21
C SER A 150 11.30 17.82 6.48
N HIS A 151 10.14 17.17 6.36
CA HIS A 151 9.24 16.75 7.41
C HIS A 151 8.42 15.55 6.93
N ALA A 152 7.73 14.86 7.85
CA ALA A 152 6.81 13.79 7.46
C ALA A 152 5.54 14.38 6.85
N LEU A 153 5.04 13.75 5.79
CA LEU A 153 3.79 14.14 5.15
C LEU A 153 2.63 13.32 5.73
N VAL A 154 1.55 14.02 6.08
CA VAL A 154 0.29 13.36 6.46
C VAL A 154 -0.30 12.71 5.22
N ARG A 155 -0.51 11.39 5.26
CA ARG A 155 -1.00 10.63 4.11
C ARG A 155 -2.18 9.76 4.47
N ARG A 156 -3.15 9.69 3.56
CA ARG A 156 -4.31 8.82 3.74
C ARG A 156 -3.89 7.35 3.63
N VAL A 157 -4.46 6.50 4.47
CA VAL A 157 -4.30 5.06 4.36
C VAL A 157 -5.04 4.54 3.12
N ARG A 158 -4.41 3.65 2.35
CA ARG A 158 -5.03 3.03 1.16
C ARG A 158 -6.31 2.26 1.51
N ALA A 159 -7.24 2.19 0.56
CA ALA A 159 -8.53 1.52 0.72
C ALA A 159 -8.42 0.11 1.32
N GLU A 160 -7.53 -0.72 0.76
CA GLU A 160 -7.34 -2.10 1.20
C GLU A 160 -6.82 -2.15 2.64
N VAL A 161 -5.80 -1.34 2.94
CA VAL A 161 -5.17 -1.29 4.27
C VAL A 161 -6.17 -0.78 5.31
N LEU A 162 -6.94 0.26 4.99
CA LEU A 162 -7.94 0.80 5.90
C LEU A 162 -9.04 -0.21 6.21
N LEU A 163 -9.53 -0.95 5.20
CA LEU A 163 -10.52 -2.00 5.41
C LEU A 163 -9.96 -3.15 6.28
N ASP A 164 -8.70 -3.50 6.08
CA ASP A 164 -8.01 -4.51 6.88
C ASP A 164 -7.79 -4.03 8.33
N CYS A 165 -7.44 -2.76 8.53
CA CYS A 165 -7.36 -2.15 9.86
C CYS A 165 -8.72 -2.20 10.55
N ILE A 166 -9.80 -1.75 9.91
CA ILE A 166 -11.16 -1.80 10.47
C ILE A 166 -11.55 -3.24 10.82
N SER A 167 -11.30 -4.21 9.93
CA SER A 167 -11.58 -5.62 10.19
C SER A 167 -10.81 -6.15 11.40
N ARG A 168 -9.54 -5.79 11.53
CA ARG A 168 -8.68 -6.23 12.63
C ARG A 168 -9.10 -5.64 13.97
N VAL A 169 -9.32 -4.33 14.04
CA VAL A 169 -9.64 -3.64 15.31
C VAL A 169 -11.04 -3.99 15.79
N THR A 170 -12.00 -4.13 14.87
CA THR A 170 -13.36 -4.55 15.23
C THR A 170 -13.46 -6.04 15.49
N GLY A 171 -12.52 -6.86 15.03
CA GLY A 171 -12.64 -8.32 15.09
C GLY A 171 -13.69 -8.89 14.13
N ALA A 172 -14.30 -8.06 13.27
CA ALA A 172 -15.25 -8.50 12.25
C ALA A 172 -14.50 -8.93 10.98
N PRO A 173 -14.48 -10.24 10.62
CA PRO A 173 -13.68 -10.74 9.52
C PRO A 173 -14.20 -10.28 8.15
N ASN A 174 -13.27 -9.95 7.25
CA ASN A 174 -13.58 -9.66 5.86
C ASN A 174 -14.05 -10.93 5.11
N LYS A 175 -14.97 -10.75 4.16
CA LYS A 175 -15.34 -11.80 3.20
C LYS A 175 -15.29 -11.24 1.78
N PHE A 176 -14.50 -11.89 0.93
CA PHE A 176 -14.39 -11.57 -0.49
C PHE A 176 -14.77 -12.76 -1.36
N LYS A 177 -15.26 -12.48 -2.57
CA LYS A 177 -15.59 -13.52 -3.55
C LYS A 177 -14.33 -14.32 -3.89
N GLY A 178 -14.42 -15.64 -3.86
CA GLY A 178 -13.29 -16.53 -4.19
C GLY A 178 -12.20 -16.64 -3.11
N LEU A 179 -12.34 -15.95 -1.97
CA LEU A 179 -11.39 -16.04 -0.86
C LEU A 179 -12.05 -16.58 0.42
N PRO A 180 -11.30 -17.27 1.31
CA PRO A 180 -11.78 -17.68 2.63
C PRO A 180 -12.29 -16.52 3.49
N LEU A 181 -13.15 -16.82 4.47
CA LEU A 181 -13.53 -15.84 5.49
C LEU A 181 -12.29 -15.42 6.29
N GLY A 182 -12.15 -14.12 6.55
CA GLY A 182 -10.99 -13.55 7.25
C GLY A 182 -9.81 -13.20 6.34
N SER A 183 -9.91 -13.41 5.02
CA SER A 183 -8.86 -12.99 4.08
C SER A 183 -8.72 -11.47 4.05
N ARG A 184 -7.52 -10.96 3.81
CA ARG A 184 -7.23 -9.52 3.79
C ARG A 184 -7.57 -8.90 2.45
N ALA A 185 -7.98 -7.64 2.46
CA ALA A 185 -8.24 -6.87 1.24
C ALA A 185 -6.98 -6.73 0.37
N VAL A 186 -5.80 -6.65 1.00
CA VAL A 186 -4.52 -6.63 0.28
C VAL A 186 -4.21 -7.95 -0.46
N GLU A 187 -4.85 -9.06 -0.09
CA GLU A 187 -4.66 -10.38 -0.72
C GLU A 187 -5.52 -10.56 -1.97
N ILE A 188 -6.44 -9.63 -2.25
CA ILE A 188 -7.27 -9.70 -3.45
C ILE A 188 -6.38 -9.49 -4.68
N ALA A 189 -6.15 -10.56 -5.44
CA ALA A 189 -5.36 -10.56 -6.68
C ALA A 189 -6.14 -9.99 -7.88
N ASP A 190 -7.44 -10.29 -7.96
CA ASP A 190 -8.31 -9.81 -9.03
C ASP A 190 -8.78 -8.37 -8.77
N GLY A 191 -8.54 -7.47 -9.72
CA GLY A 191 -8.98 -6.08 -9.65
C GLY A 191 -10.50 -5.93 -9.76
N ASN A 192 -11.21 -6.89 -10.35
CA ASN A 192 -12.67 -6.87 -10.48
C ASN A 192 -13.40 -7.32 -9.20
N THR A 193 -12.71 -8.06 -8.32
CA THR A 193 -13.28 -8.47 -7.03
C THR A 193 -13.23 -7.30 -6.07
N SER A 194 -14.32 -6.54 -5.91
CA SER A 194 -14.37 -5.35 -5.04
C SER A 194 -15.57 -5.37 -4.08
N THR A 195 -15.59 -4.41 -3.15
CA THR A 195 -16.73 -4.08 -2.29
C THR A 195 -17.09 -2.61 -2.47
N TYR A 196 -18.28 -2.19 -2.02
CA TYR A 196 -18.65 -0.78 -2.06
C TYR A 196 -17.62 0.10 -1.33
N PHE A 197 -17.11 -0.35 -0.18
CA PHE A 197 -16.04 0.33 0.54
C PHE A 197 -14.78 0.49 -0.33
N LEU A 198 -14.26 -0.59 -0.92
CA LEU A 198 -13.02 -0.54 -1.70
C LEU A 198 -13.14 0.37 -2.93
N THR A 199 -14.29 0.34 -3.60
CA THR A 199 -14.57 1.22 -4.75
C THR A 199 -14.65 2.69 -4.31
N THR A 200 -15.40 2.99 -3.25
CA THR A 200 -15.56 4.36 -2.73
C THR A 200 -14.22 4.94 -2.25
N PHE A 201 -13.36 4.10 -1.67
CA PHE A 201 -12.05 4.49 -1.14
C PHE A 201 -10.94 4.51 -2.20
N GLY A 202 -11.26 4.31 -3.48
CA GLY A 202 -10.33 4.55 -4.59
C GLY A 202 -9.38 3.40 -4.91
N ARG A 203 -9.75 2.15 -4.60
CA ARG A 203 -8.96 0.98 -5.01
C ARG A 203 -8.86 0.90 -6.53
N ALA A 204 -7.65 0.58 -7.03
CA ALA A 204 -7.42 0.35 -8.46
C ALA A 204 -8.15 -0.90 -8.97
N THR A 205 -8.71 -0.78 -10.18
CA THR A 205 -9.29 -1.90 -10.93
C THR A 205 -8.23 -2.80 -11.57
N ARG A 206 -6.96 -2.40 -11.51
CA ARG A 206 -5.80 -3.07 -12.12
C ARG A 206 -5.97 -3.30 -13.62
N THR A 207 -6.66 -2.36 -14.28
CA THR A 207 -6.83 -2.37 -15.74
C THR A 207 -5.59 -1.82 -16.44
N THR A 208 -4.84 -0.97 -15.75
CA THR A 208 -3.58 -0.38 -16.22
C THR A 208 -2.45 -0.66 -15.21
N VAL A 209 -1.22 -0.41 -15.65
CA VAL A 209 -0.04 -0.42 -14.76
C VAL A 209 0.23 0.96 -14.13
N CYS A 210 -0.62 1.96 -14.41
CA CYS A 210 -0.39 3.34 -13.97
C CYS A 210 -0.53 3.45 -12.46
N SER A 211 0.42 4.14 -11.81
CA SER A 211 0.32 4.51 -10.40
C SER A 211 -0.93 5.36 -10.12
N CYS A 212 -1.34 6.16 -11.11
CA CYS A 212 -2.48 7.06 -11.09
C CYS A 212 -3.86 6.39 -10.98
N GLU A 213 -3.96 5.06 -11.17
CA GLU A 213 -5.23 4.35 -11.09
C GLU A 213 -5.80 4.30 -9.66
N VAL A 214 -4.92 4.41 -8.65
CA VAL A 214 -5.32 4.50 -7.24
C VAL A 214 -5.69 5.95 -6.90
N LYS A 215 -6.90 6.17 -6.40
CA LYS A 215 -7.34 7.52 -6.01
C LYS A 215 -7.13 7.75 -4.52
N MET A 216 -6.22 8.65 -4.19
CA MET A 216 -5.89 9.00 -2.80
C MET A 216 -6.56 10.28 -2.32
N GLU A 217 -7.12 11.07 -3.23
CA GLU A 217 -7.80 12.32 -2.93
C GLU A 217 -9.03 12.09 -2.04
N PRO A 218 -9.20 12.88 -0.97
CA PRO A 218 -10.39 12.81 -0.13
C PRO A 218 -11.62 13.25 -0.93
N ASN A 219 -12.75 12.58 -0.71
CA ASN A 219 -14.02 13.01 -1.28
C ASN A 219 -15.17 12.90 -0.26
N LEU A 220 -16.24 13.66 -0.52
CA LEU A 220 -17.40 13.73 0.37
C LEU A 220 -18.06 12.35 0.56
N SER A 221 -18.14 11.53 -0.49
CA SER A 221 -18.72 10.20 -0.43
C SER A 221 -17.96 9.25 0.50
N GLN A 222 -16.64 9.37 0.60
CA GLN A 222 -15.81 8.61 1.55
C GLN A 222 -16.13 9.01 3.00
N ALA A 223 -16.21 10.32 3.27
CA ALA A 223 -16.54 10.81 4.60
C ALA A 223 -17.96 10.38 5.01
N LEU A 224 -18.94 10.54 4.12
CA LEU A 224 -20.32 10.10 4.35
C LEU A 224 -20.41 8.59 4.54
N HIS A 225 -19.61 7.79 3.84
CA HIS A 225 -19.61 6.34 4.00
C HIS A 225 -19.03 5.89 5.35
N LEU A 226 -18.02 6.58 5.88
CA LEU A 226 -17.50 6.24 7.22
C LEU A 226 -18.52 6.61 8.31
N LEU A 227 -19.15 7.78 8.17
CA LEU A 227 -20.10 8.28 9.17
C LEU A 227 -21.42 7.50 9.14
N ASN A 228 -22.00 7.32 7.96
CA ASN A 228 -23.37 6.81 7.81
C ASN A 228 -23.43 5.42 7.17
N GLY A 229 -22.32 4.90 6.67
CA GLY A 229 -22.30 3.60 6.03
C GLY A 229 -22.32 2.47 7.04
N ASP A 230 -22.89 1.35 6.61
CA ASP A 230 -22.96 0.14 7.44
C ASP A 230 -21.55 -0.40 7.78
N THR A 231 -20.51 0.01 7.07
CA THR A 231 -19.16 -0.55 7.22
C THR A 231 -18.61 -0.42 8.64
N VAL A 232 -18.74 0.73 9.32
CA VAL A 232 -18.14 0.89 10.65
C VAL A 232 -19.05 0.33 11.73
N GLN A 233 -20.30 0.82 11.81
CA GLN A 233 -21.21 0.47 12.89
C GLN A 233 -21.61 -1.02 12.88
N GLN A 234 -21.86 -1.59 11.70
CA GLN A 234 -22.20 -3.01 11.59
C GLN A 234 -21.01 -3.89 12.00
N ARG A 235 -19.79 -3.47 11.68
CA ARG A 235 -18.58 -4.23 12.06
C ARG A 235 -18.30 -4.19 13.55
N ILE A 236 -18.48 -3.05 14.20
CA ILE A 236 -18.38 -2.95 15.67
C ILE A 236 -19.33 -3.97 16.32
N ARG A 237 -20.59 -3.98 15.88
CA ARG A 237 -21.62 -4.91 16.40
C ARG A 237 -21.32 -6.38 16.09
N GLN A 238 -20.85 -6.69 14.88
CA GLN A 238 -20.47 -8.07 14.50
C GLN A 238 -19.26 -8.58 15.30
N GLY A 239 -18.31 -7.69 15.56
CA GLY A 239 -17.07 -7.98 16.23
C GLY A 239 -17.18 -8.20 17.73
N LYS A 240 -18.18 -7.57 18.37
CA LYS A 240 -18.51 -7.72 19.80
C LYS A 240 -17.34 -7.42 20.75
N VAL A 241 -16.36 -6.61 20.34
CA VAL A 241 -15.17 -6.29 21.16
C VAL A 241 -15.58 -5.68 22.50
N VAL A 242 -16.43 -4.65 22.47
CA VAL A 242 -16.94 -3.98 23.68
C VAL A 242 -17.75 -4.94 24.55
N GLU A 243 -18.65 -5.73 23.94
CA GLU A 243 -19.46 -6.71 24.65
C GLU A 243 -18.59 -7.76 25.37
N ASN A 244 -17.58 -8.29 24.68
CA ASN A 244 -16.66 -9.28 25.25
C ASN A 244 -15.85 -8.70 26.42
N LEU A 245 -15.38 -7.46 26.32
CA LEU A 245 -14.65 -6.80 27.41
C LEU A 245 -15.55 -6.51 28.63
N LEU A 246 -16.80 -6.11 28.39
CA LEU A 246 -17.78 -5.94 29.48
C LEU A 246 -18.12 -7.28 30.15
N GLN A 247 -18.22 -8.37 29.39
CA GLN A 247 -18.43 -9.72 29.94
C GLN A 247 -17.26 -10.19 30.81
N GLN A 248 -16.05 -9.68 30.55
CA GLN A 248 -14.85 -9.94 31.36
C GLN A 248 -14.78 -9.06 32.63
N ASN A 249 -15.81 -8.24 32.90
CA ASN A 249 -15.84 -7.26 34.00
C ASN A 249 -14.73 -6.20 33.92
N THR A 250 -14.24 -5.89 32.72
CA THR A 250 -13.28 -4.80 32.50
C THR A 250 -13.97 -3.45 32.75
N PRO A 251 -13.40 -2.56 33.58
CA PRO A 251 -14.03 -1.28 33.87
C PRO A 251 -13.95 -0.33 32.65
N PRO A 252 -14.92 0.60 32.47
CA PRO A 252 -14.97 1.47 31.28
C PRO A 252 -13.68 2.23 30.94
N PRO A 253 -12.89 2.78 31.89
CA PRO A 253 -11.63 3.44 31.58
C PRO A 253 -10.63 2.51 30.87
N ASP A 254 -10.56 1.24 31.28
CA ASP A 254 -9.65 0.25 30.69
C ASP A 254 -10.13 -0.21 29.32
N ILE A 255 -11.45 -0.28 29.11
CA ILE A 255 -12.03 -0.50 27.77
C ILE A 255 -11.64 0.66 26.84
N ILE A 256 -11.78 1.92 27.29
CA ILE A 256 -11.40 3.07 26.48
C ILE A 256 -9.91 3.03 26.11
N ARG A 257 -9.01 2.71 27.07
CA ARG A 257 -7.58 2.51 26.80
C ARG A 257 -7.35 1.41 25.76
N HIS A 258 -8.03 0.28 25.90
CA HIS A 258 -7.93 -0.81 24.94
C HIS A 258 -8.33 -0.37 23.53
N LEU A 259 -9.44 0.37 23.40
CA LEU A 259 -9.91 0.89 22.11
C LEU A 259 -8.92 1.90 21.50
N TYR A 260 -8.35 2.79 22.30
CA TYR A 260 -7.31 3.74 21.88
C TYR A 260 -6.05 3.03 21.38
N LEU A 261 -5.54 2.05 22.12
CA LEU A 261 -4.37 1.28 21.71
C LEU A 261 -4.63 0.46 20.45
N ALA A 262 -5.83 -0.14 20.33
CA ALA A 262 -6.20 -0.92 19.17
C ALA A 262 -6.36 -0.06 17.91
N THR A 263 -6.87 1.17 18.03
CA THR A 263 -7.17 2.04 16.88
C THR A 263 -6.04 3.01 16.55
N LEU A 264 -5.54 3.75 17.55
CA LEU A 264 -4.60 4.86 17.39
C LEU A 264 -3.18 4.52 17.83
N THR A 265 -2.95 3.32 18.37
CA THR A 265 -1.63 2.84 18.83
C THR A 265 -0.95 3.72 19.88
N ARG A 266 -1.75 4.49 20.64
CA ARG A 266 -1.33 5.32 21.77
C ARG A 266 -2.36 5.26 22.88
N GLU A 267 -1.96 5.69 24.07
CA GLU A 267 -2.90 5.91 25.18
C GLU A 267 -3.72 7.20 24.97
N PRO A 268 -4.95 7.27 25.50
CA PRO A 268 -5.68 8.54 25.60
C PRO A 268 -4.95 9.47 26.57
N THR A 269 -4.95 10.76 26.25
CA THR A 269 -4.52 11.80 27.20
C THR A 269 -5.50 11.93 28.35
N ASP A 270 -5.08 12.49 29.48
CA ASP A 270 -5.96 12.68 30.66
C ASP A 270 -7.22 13.49 30.31
N MET A 271 -7.07 14.52 29.47
CA MET A 271 -8.19 15.34 29.00
C MET A 271 -9.15 14.56 28.08
N GLU A 272 -8.64 13.68 27.21
CA GLU A 272 -9.47 12.82 26.37
C GLU A 272 -10.23 11.80 27.24
N MET A 273 -9.54 11.15 28.18
CA MET A 273 -10.14 10.18 29.10
C MET A 273 -11.27 10.81 29.92
N GLU A 274 -11.02 11.97 30.52
CA GLU A 274 -12.03 12.68 31.31
C GLU A 274 -13.28 12.97 30.47
N LYS A 275 -13.12 13.54 29.27
CA LYS A 275 -14.23 13.83 28.36
C LYS A 275 -15.00 12.57 27.97
N LEU A 276 -14.32 11.49 27.63
CA LEU A 276 -14.98 10.25 27.20
C LEU A 276 -15.75 9.59 28.35
N LEU A 277 -15.21 9.64 29.58
CA LEU A 277 -15.90 9.11 30.75
C LEU A 277 -17.17 9.89 31.09
N THR A 278 -17.24 11.19 30.79
CA THR A 278 -18.50 11.95 30.96
C THR A 278 -19.62 11.47 30.04
N ALA A 279 -19.28 10.85 28.89
CA ALA A 279 -20.25 10.30 27.95
C ALA A 279 -20.73 8.89 28.34
N VAL A 280 -20.03 8.20 29.26
CA VAL A 280 -20.39 6.84 29.69
C VAL A 280 -21.36 6.91 30.89
N PRO A 281 -22.58 6.35 30.78
CA PRO A 281 -23.53 6.33 31.89
C PRO A 281 -22.98 5.60 33.11
N ALA A 282 -23.26 6.13 34.30
CA ALA A 282 -22.82 5.56 35.58
C ALA A 282 -23.54 4.23 35.90
N GLY A 283 -23.11 3.14 35.26
CA GLY A 283 -23.22 1.73 35.69
C GLY A 283 -24.59 1.11 35.94
N LYS A 284 -25.70 1.87 35.90
CA LYS A 284 -27.05 1.36 36.19
C LYS A 284 -27.69 0.63 35.02
N ASP A 285 -27.32 0.99 33.79
CA ASP A 285 -27.83 0.37 32.57
C ASP A 285 -26.67 -0.18 31.73
N LYS A 286 -26.52 -1.51 31.76
CA LYS A 286 -25.47 -2.22 31.01
C LYS A 286 -25.59 -2.03 29.50
N ASN A 287 -26.81 -1.89 28.98
CA ASN A 287 -27.03 -1.68 27.56
C ASN A 287 -26.61 -0.27 27.16
N ALA A 288 -26.99 0.74 27.94
CA ALA A 288 -26.58 2.13 27.70
C ALA A 288 -25.05 2.31 27.84
N THR A 289 -24.40 1.63 28.81
CA THR A 289 -22.94 1.63 28.93
C THR A 289 -22.27 1.00 27.70
N ARG A 290 -22.80 -0.13 27.21
CA ARG A 290 -22.30 -0.76 25.99
C ARG A 290 -22.45 0.16 24.77
N GLU A 291 -23.62 0.76 24.58
CA GLU A 291 -23.89 1.66 23.45
C GLU A 291 -22.94 2.87 23.47
N ALA A 292 -22.75 3.51 24.64
CA ALA A 292 -21.81 4.62 24.77
C ALA A 292 -20.37 4.22 24.41
N LEU A 293 -19.91 3.03 24.80
CA LEU A 293 -18.58 2.53 24.47
C LEU A 293 -18.46 2.13 22.99
N GLU A 294 -19.52 1.59 22.37
CA GLU A 294 -19.58 1.34 20.93
C GLU A 294 -19.54 2.64 20.13
N ASP A 295 -20.20 3.70 20.60
CA ASP A 295 -20.16 5.03 19.99
C ASP A 295 -18.77 5.68 20.10
N ILE A 296 -18.08 5.51 21.23
CA ILE A 296 -16.67 5.92 21.38
C ILE A 296 -15.81 5.15 20.38
N PHE A 297 -16.00 3.84 20.24
CA PHE A 297 -15.25 3.04 19.27
C PHE A 297 -15.51 3.52 17.84
N TRP A 298 -16.76 3.78 17.49
CA TRP A 298 -17.14 4.36 16.21
C TRP A 298 -16.46 5.72 15.97
N ALA A 299 -16.41 6.58 16.98
CA ALA A 299 -15.78 7.90 16.87
C ALA A 299 -14.26 7.80 16.60
N LEU A 300 -13.58 6.84 17.26
CA LEU A 300 -12.16 6.58 17.02
C LEU A 300 -11.90 6.11 15.58
N LEU A 301 -12.72 5.19 15.06
CA LEU A 301 -12.61 4.70 13.68
C LEU A 301 -12.93 5.75 12.61
N ASN A 302 -13.70 6.77 12.97
CA ASN A 302 -14.03 7.91 12.11
C ASN A 302 -13.10 9.11 12.29
N SER A 303 -12.13 9.03 13.22
CA SER A 303 -11.20 10.12 13.48
C SER A 303 -10.21 10.30 12.32
N LYS A 304 -9.73 11.54 12.13
CA LYS A 304 -8.66 11.82 11.17
C LYS A 304 -7.40 11.03 11.52
N GLU A 305 -7.12 10.86 12.80
CA GLU A 305 -5.95 10.15 13.31
C GLU A 305 -5.94 8.67 12.87
N PHE A 306 -7.11 8.02 12.80
CA PHE A 306 -7.22 6.65 12.31
C PHE A 306 -7.09 6.52 10.78
N ILE A 307 -7.58 7.51 10.03
CA ILE A 307 -7.64 7.47 8.57
C ILE A 307 -6.30 7.89 7.93
N PHE A 308 -5.51 8.70 8.63
CA PHE A 308 -4.27 9.29 8.13
C PHE A 308 -3.06 8.84 8.94
N ASN A 309 -2.02 8.41 8.22
CA ASN A 309 -0.69 8.19 8.78
C ASN A 309 0.05 9.54 8.89
N HIS A 310 0.59 9.84 10.07
CA HIS A 310 1.09 11.15 10.48
C HIS A 310 2.25 11.04 11.48
#